data_AF-A0A7K9UYY3-F1
#
_entry.id   AF-A0A7K9UYY3-F1
#
_cell.length_a   1.000
_cell.length_b   1.000
_cell.length_c   1.000
_cell.angle_alpha   90.00
_cell.angle_beta   90.00
_cell.angle_gamma   90.00
#
_symmetry.space_group_name_H-M   'P 1'
#
loop_
_entity.id
_entity.type
_entity.pdbx_description
1 polymer ?
#
loop_
_entity_poly.entity_id
_entity_poly.type
_entity_poly.pdbx_seq_one_letter_code
_entity_poly.pdbx_strand_id
1 'polypeptide(L)'
;MSGRPRTTSFAESCKPVQQPSAFGSMKVSRDKDGSKVTTVVATPGQGPDRPQEVSYTDTKVIGNGSFGVVYQAKLCDSGELVAIKKVLQDKRFKNRELQIMRKLDHCNIVRLRYFFYSSGEKKDEVYLNLVLDYVPETVYRVARHYSRAKQTLPMIYVKLYMYQLFRSLAYIHSFGICHRDIKPQNLLLDPDTAVLKLCDFGSAKQLVRGEPNVSYICSRYYRAPELIFGATDYTSSIDVWSAGCVLAELLLGQPIFPGDSGVDQLVEIIKV
;
A
#
# COMPACT_ATOMS: atom_id res chain seq x y z
N MET A 1 17.85 5.05 15.31
CA MET A 1 16.92 5.82 16.17
C MET A 1 15.54 5.21 16.05
N SER A 2 14.93 4.89 17.20
CA SER A 2 13.69 4.10 17.34
C SER A 2 12.52 4.70 16.55
N GLY A 3 12.03 3.93 15.58
CA GLY A 3 10.89 4.32 14.75
C GLY A 3 9.61 4.36 15.57
N ARG A 4 9.10 5.55 15.88
CA ARG A 4 7.69 5.69 16.27
C ARG A 4 6.82 5.15 15.12
N PRO A 5 5.80 4.32 15.41
CA PRO A 5 4.92 3.84 14.37
C PRO A 5 4.23 5.03 13.70
N ARG A 6 4.17 5.03 12.36
CA ARG A 6 3.42 6.00 11.56
C ARG A 6 1.94 5.71 11.78
N THR A 7 1.37 6.22 12.86
CA THR A 7 0.00 5.87 13.26
C THR A 7 -1.00 6.73 12.50
N THR A 8 -1.95 6.07 11.83
CA THR A 8 -3.22 6.68 11.46
C THR A 8 -3.94 7.07 12.75
N SER A 9 -4.62 8.23 12.77
CA SER A 9 -5.34 8.84 13.91
C SER A 9 -5.83 7.84 14.96
N PHE A 10 -5.62 8.15 16.26
CA PHE A 10 -6.23 7.40 17.36
C PHE A 10 -7.75 7.31 17.17
N ALA A 11 -8.34 6.18 17.54
CA ALA A 11 -9.78 5.99 17.44
C ALA A 11 -10.51 6.91 18.44
N GLU A 12 -10.96 8.08 18.00
CA GLU A 12 -11.99 8.83 18.73
C GLU A 12 -13.34 8.10 18.65
N SER A 13 -14.06 8.24 19.76
CA SER A 13 -15.36 7.67 20.15
C SER A 13 -16.33 7.48 18.97
N CYS A 14 -16.33 6.27 18.42
CA CYS A 14 -17.40 5.77 17.57
C CYS A 14 -17.50 4.26 17.72
N LYS A 15 -18.74 3.75 17.71
CA LYS A 15 -19.17 2.40 18.10
C LYS A 15 -18.19 1.29 17.66
N PRO A 16 -17.97 0.28 18.50
CA PRO A 16 -17.09 -0.84 18.16
C PRO A 16 -17.55 -1.49 16.86
N VAL A 17 -16.63 -1.65 15.91
CA VAL A 17 -16.86 -2.46 14.72
C VAL A 17 -17.05 -3.90 15.21
N GLN A 18 -18.20 -4.49 14.93
CA GLN A 18 -18.46 -5.91 15.22
C GLN A 18 -17.39 -6.75 14.51
N GLN A 19 -16.59 -7.47 15.30
CA GLN A 19 -15.72 -8.50 14.74
C GLN A 19 -16.61 -9.63 14.18
N PRO A 20 -16.25 -10.24 13.04
CA PRO A 20 -16.94 -11.43 12.57
C PRO A 20 -16.89 -12.50 13.68
N SER A 21 -18.05 -13.07 14.00
CA SER A 21 -18.25 -14.02 15.10
C SER A 21 -17.61 -15.40 14.89
N ALA A 22 -16.96 -15.63 13.75
CA ALA A 22 -16.25 -16.87 13.46
C ALA A 22 -14.94 -16.54 12.71
N PHE A 23 -13.80 -16.79 13.35
CA PHE A 23 -12.53 -16.86 12.64
C PHE A 23 -12.56 -18.10 11.74
N GLY A 24 -12.55 -17.92 10.42
CA GLY A 24 -12.42 -19.04 9.49
C GLY A 24 -11.15 -19.83 9.84
N SER A 25 -11.28 -21.13 10.09
CA SER A 25 -10.14 -21.98 10.42
C SER A 25 -9.24 -22.12 9.20
N MET A 26 -7.99 -21.68 9.32
CA MET A 26 -6.95 -21.95 8.33
C MET A 26 -6.59 -23.43 8.41
N LYS A 27 -6.79 -24.17 7.31
CA LYS A 27 -6.43 -25.59 7.20
C LYS A 27 -5.15 -25.71 6.40
N VAL A 28 -4.23 -26.54 6.87
CA VAL A 28 -2.99 -26.87 6.17
C VAL A 28 -3.04 -28.34 5.77
N SER A 29 -2.85 -28.60 4.48
CA SER A 29 -2.76 -29.95 3.92
C SER A 29 -1.52 -30.08 3.03
N ARG A 30 -1.34 -31.24 2.41
CA ARG A 30 -0.33 -31.47 1.37
C ARG A 30 -1.03 -31.90 0.09
N ASP A 31 -0.55 -31.42 -1.05
CA ASP A 31 -1.00 -31.92 -2.35
C ASP A 31 -0.31 -33.25 -2.71
N LYS A 32 -0.59 -33.74 -3.93
CA LYS A 32 -0.07 -35.02 -4.45
C LYS A 32 1.46 -35.04 -4.58
N ASP A 33 2.08 -33.88 -4.76
CA ASP A 33 3.54 -33.73 -4.90
C ASP A 33 4.21 -33.42 -3.55
N GLY A 34 3.43 -33.40 -2.46
CA GLY A 34 3.90 -33.13 -1.10
C GLY A 34 4.02 -31.65 -0.76
N SER A 35 3.63 -30.75 -1.67
CA SER A 35 3.66 -29.30 -1.46
C SER A 35 2.63 -28.88 -0.41
N LYS A 36 3.03 -27.97 0.48
CA LYS A 36 2.15 -27.46 1.54
C LYS A 36 1.05 -26.58 0.94
N VAL A 37 -0.21 -27.00 1.09
CA VAL A 37 -1.40 -26.25 0.68
C VAL A 37 -2.01 -25.59 1.91
N THR A 38 -2.34 -24.30 1.80
CA THR A 38 -3.08 -23.56 2.83
C THR A 38 -4.46 -23.21 2.28
N THR A 39 -5.51 -23.64 2.97
CA THR A 39 -6.91 -23.35 2.63
C THR A 39 -7.53 -22.45 3.68
N VAL A 40 -8.19 -21.38 3.23
CA VAL A 40 -8.87 -20.40 4.08
C VAL A 40 -10.27 -20.12 3.55
N VAL A 41 -11.18 -19.70 4.43
CA VAL A 41 -12.45 -19.10 4.01
C VAL A 41 -12.23 -17.60 3.89
N ALA A 42 -12.29 -17.09 2.66
CA ALA A 42 -12.02 -15.69 2.34
C ALA A 42 -13.24 -15.02 1.69
N THR A 43 -13.37 -13.72 1.90
CA THR A 43 -14.43 -12.90 1.30
C THR A 43 -13.89 -12.17 0.07
N PRO A 44 -14.62 -12.13 -1.06
CA PRO A 44 -14.28 -11.32 -2.23
C PRO A 44 -14.01 -9.85 -1.87
N GLY A 45 -12.97 -9.27 -2.47
CA GLY A 45 -12.61 -7.86 -2.27
C GLY A 45 -13.69 -6.90 -2.81
N GLN A 46 -14.23 -7.20 -3.98
CA GLN A 46 -15.36 -6.51 -4.59
C GLN A 46 -16.55 -7.47 -4.77
N GLY A 47 -17.75 -6.90 -4.88
CA GLY A 47 -18.99 -7.67 -5.01
C GLY A 47 -19.60 -8.08 -3.67
N PRO A 48 -20.54 -9.05 -3.67
CA PRO A 48 -21.29 -9.43 -2.48
C PRO A 48 -20.40 -10.12 -1.44
N ASP A 49 -20.72 -9.94 -0.14
CA ASP A 49 -20.06 -10.60 0.99
C ASP A 49 -20.47 -12.08 1.09
N ARG A 50 -20.05 -12.86 0.10
CA ARG A 50 -20.22 -14.32 0.06
C ARG A 50 -18.85 -14.98 0.26
N PRO A 51 -18.54 -15.47 1.47
CA PRO A 51 -17.28 -16.16 1.72
C PRO A 51 -17.16 -17.43 0.88
N GLN A 52 -15.94 -17.73 0.44
CA GLN A 52 -15.61 -18.92 -0.34
C GLN A 52 -14.28 -19.51 0.10
N GLU A 53 -14.07 -20.80 -0.16
CA GLU A 53 -12.76 -21.43 0.07
C GLU A 53 -11.74 -20.93 -0.95
N VAL A 54 -10.55 -20.58 -0.47
CA VAL A 54 -9.41 -20.17 -1.28
C VAL A 54 -8.21 -20.98 -0.82
N SER A 55 -7.59 -21.71 -1.75
CA SER A 55 -6.40 -22.51 -1.51
C SER A 55 -5.18 -21.93 -2.20
N TYR A 56 -4.04 -21.88 -1.51
CA TYR A 56 -2.79 -21.38 -2.07
C TYR A 56 -1.55 -22.13 -1.56
N THR A 57 -0.48 -22.10 -2.36
CA THR A 57 0.81 -22.76 -2.11
C THR A 57 1.98 -21.76 -2.22
N ASP A 58 3.20 -22.27 -2.10
CA ASP A 58 4.46 -21.58 -2.44
C ASP A 58 4.64 -20.23 -1.76
N THR A 59 4.20 -20.16 -0.50
CA THR A 59 4.22 -18.92 0.26
C THR A 59 5.65 -18.51 0.61
N LYS A 60 6.08 -17.33 0.16
CA LYS A 60 7.39 -16.74 0.48
C LYS A 60 7.26 -15.28 0.85
N VAL A 61 8.08 -14.79 1.78
CA VAL A 61 8.10 -13.37 2.16
C VAL A 61 8.73 -12.56 1.03
N ILE A 62 8.06 -11.49 0.60
CA ILE A 62 8.56 -10.56 -0.43
C ILE A 62 8.69 -9.12 0.08
N GLY A 63 8.15 -8.81 1.27
CA GLY A 63 8.29 -7.49 1.89
C GLY A 63 8.00 -7.52 3.37
N ASN A 64 8.72 -6.69 4.13
CA ASN A 64 8.49 -6.45 5.55
C ASN A 64 8.40 -4.94 5.75
N GLY A 65 7.32 -4.48 6.41
CA GLY A 65 7.09 -3.06 6.69
C GLY A 65 6.65 -2.84 8.13
N SER A 66 6.54 -1.58 8.52
CA SER A 66 6.06 -1.18 9.86
C SER A 66 4.64 -1.68 10.18
N PHE A 67 3.86 -2.00 9.15
CA PHE A 67 2.46 -2.40 9.28
C PHE A 67 2.25 -3.93 9.18
N GLY A 68 3.26 -4.71 8.81
CA GLY A 68 3.13 -6.15 8.66
C GLY A 68 4.05 -6.76 7.61
N VAL A 69 3.68 -7.97 7.18
CA VAL A 69 4.46 -8.81 6.26
C VAL A 69 3.68 -9.00 4.97
N VAL A 70 4.37 -8.93 3.83
CA VAL A 70 3.81 -9.24 2.51
C VAL A 70 4.41 -10.54 2.02
N TYR A 71 3.56 -11.48 1.67
CA TYR A 71 3.94 -12.77 1.09
C TYR A 71 3.57 -12.80 -0.40
N GLN A 72 4.37 -13.47 -1.21
CA GLN A 72 3.91 -14.01 -2.49
C GLN A 72 3.34 -15.42 -2.23
N ALA A 73 2.26 -15.77 -2.91
CA ALA A 73 1.71 -17.13 -2.93
C ALA A 73 1.16 -17.45 -4.33
N LYS A 74 0.85 -18.71 -4.59
CA LYS A 74 0.23 -19.17 -5.84
C LYS A 74 -1.16 -19.75 -5.54
N LEU A 75 -2.19 -19.28 -6.23
CA LEU A 75 -3.55 -19.83 -6.10
C LEU A 75 -3.59 -21.24 -6.70
N CYS A 76 -4.23 -22.18 -6.01
CA CYS A 76 -4.31 -23.57 -6.47
C CYS A 76 -5.18 -23.71 -7.72
N ASP A 77 -6.32 -23.01 -7.76
CA ASP A 77 -7.32 -23.19 -8.82
C ASP A 77 -6.87 -22.62 -10.17
N SER A 78 -6.28 -21.43 -10.17
CA SER A 78 -5.87 -20.72 -11.39
C SER A 78 -4.37 -20.79 -11.68
N GLY A 79 -3.56 -21.18 -10.69
CA GLY A 79 -2.10 -21.10 -10.78
C GLY A 79 -1.53 -19.67 -10.77
N GLU A 80 -2.37 -18.64 -10.62
CA GLU A 80 -1.94 -17.24 -10.63
C GLU A 80 -1.18 -16.89 -9.34
N LEU A 81 -0.19 -16.01 -9.49
CA LEU A 81 0.52 -15.43 -8.35
C LEU A 81 -0.31 -14.32 -7.71
N VAL A 82 -0.27 -14.29 -6.37
CA VAL A 82 -0.92 -13.25 -5.55
C VAL A 82 0.05 -12.73 -4.49
N ALA A 83 -0.19 -11.50 -4.05
CA ALA A 83 0.46 -10.93 -2.88
C ALA A 83 -0.51 -10.97 -1.68
N ILE A 84 -0.07 -11.50 -0.54
CA ILE A 84 -0.86 -11.55 0.70
C ILE A 84 -0.25 -10.58 1.70
N LYS A 85 -0.88 -9.43 1.91
CA LYS A 85 -0.48 -8.45 2.95
C LYS A 85 -1.14 -8.83 4.27
N LYS A 86 -0.34 -9.29 5.23
CA LYS A 86 -0.76 -9.68 6.58
C LYS A 86 -0.48 -8.55 7.56
N VAL A 87 -1.55 -7.98 8.13
CA VAL A 87 -1.52 -6.80 9.01
C VAL A 87 -2.15 -7.13 10.36
N LEU A 88 -1.44 -6.88 11.46
CA LEU A 88 -1.98 -7.04 12.80
C LEU A 88 -3.15 -6.06 13.02
N GLN A 89 -4.29 -6.57 13.48
CA GLN A 89 -5.44 -5.75 13.85
C GLN A 89 -5.30 -5.29 15.29
N ASP A 90 -4.61 -4.17 15.48
CA ASP A 90 -4.56 -3.50 16.76
C ASP A 90 -5.89 -2.77 17.02
N LYS A 91 -6.59 -3.17 18.08
CA LYS A 91 -7.89 -2.60 18.49
C LYS A 91 -7.84 -1.08 18.71
N ARG A 92 -6.66 -0.51 18.95
CA ARG A 92 -6.46 0.94 19.15
C ARG A 92 -6.51 1.74 17.85
N PHE A 93 -6.33 1.09 16.69
CA PHE A 93 -6.26 1.72 15.38
C PHE A 93 -7.37 1.21 14.47
N LYS A 94 -8.06 2.12 13.78
CA LYS A 94 -9.03 1.73 12.74
C LYS A 94 -8.28 1.38 11.46
N ASN A 95 -8.29 0.11 11.07
CA ASN A 95 -7.76 -0.28 9.76
C ASN A 95 -8.75 0.14 8.66
N ARG A 96 -8.49 1.28 8.03
CA ARG A 96 -9.27 1.81 6.91
C ARG A 96 -8.87 1.20 5.56
N GLU A 97 -7.74 0.51 5.50
CA GLU A 97 -7.17 -0.02 4.26
C GLU A 97 -8.16 -0.94 3.56
N LEU A 98 -8.74 -1.91 4.29
CA LEU A 98 -9.77 -2.80 3.74
C LEU A 98 -10.97 -2.01 3.21
N GLN A 99 -11.53 -1.11 4.03
CA GLN A 99 -12.73 -0.34 3.68
C GLN A 99 -12.52 0.52 2.43
N ILE A 100 -11.32 1.08 2.26
CA ILE A 100 -10.93 1.84 1.08
C ILE A 100 -10.79 0.89 -0.11
N MET A 101 -9.96 -0.15 0.00
CA MET A 101 -9.65 -1.04 -1.12
C MET A 101 -10.87 -1.76 -1.71
N ARG A 102 -11.87 -2.09 -0.89
CA ARG A 102 -13.13 -2.69 -1.38
C ARG A 102 -13.93 -1.76 -2.32
N LYS A 103 -13.70 -0.46 -2.26
CA LYS A 103 -14.37 0.55 -3.13
C LYS A 103 -13.61 0.83 -4.42
N LEU A 104 -12.36 0.37 -4.54
CA LEU A 104 -11.48 0.71 -5.64
C LEU A 104 -11.50 -0.38 -6.71
N ASP A 105 -11.80 0.03 -7.94
CA ASP A 105 -11.70 -0.78 -9.14
C ASP A 105 -11.17 0.08 -10.30
N HIS A 106 -9.87 0.00 -10.55
CA HIS A 106 -9.19 0.79 -11.56
C HIS A 106 -7.95 0.07 -12.08
N CYS A 107 -7.67 0.16 -13.38
CA CYS A 107 -6.57 -0.57 -14.02
C CYS A 107 -5.18 -0.23 -13.45
N ASN A 108 -4.99 1.00 -12.96
CA ASN A 108 -3.74 1.48 -12.34
C ASN A 108 -3.73 1.44 -10.80
N ILE A 109 -4.61 0.64 -10.19
CA ILE A 109 -4.60 0.35 -8.74
C ILE A 109 -4.51 -1.16 -8.57
N VAL A 110 -3.75 -1.63 -7.58
CA VAL A 110 -3.67 -3.07 -7.30
C VAL A 110 -5.02 -3.58 -6.83
N ARG A 111 -5.52 -4.65 -7.45
CA ARG A 111 -6.83 -5.21 -7.13
C ARG A 111 -6.75 -6.01 -5.83
N LEU A 112 -7.66 -5.72 -4.91
CA LEU A 112 -7.98 -6.61 -3.79
C LEU A 112 -8.83 -7.78 -4.32
N ARG A 113 -8.27 -8.99 -4.42
CA ARG A 113 -9.03 -10.18 -4.82
C ARG A 113 -9.90 -10.69 -3.69
N TYR A 114 -9.29 -10.91 -2.53
CA TYR A 114 -9.94 -11.46 -1.35
C TYR A 114 -9.42 -10.84 -0.07
N PHE A 115 -10.14 -11.01 1.04
CA PHE A 115 -9.62 -10.79 2.37
C PHE A 115 -10.11 -11.86 3.34
N PHE A 116 -9.30 -12.15 4.36
CA PHE A 116 -9.66 -13.07 5.43
C PHE A 116 -8.94 -12.70 6.73
N TYR A 117 -9.47 -13.18 7.85
CA TYR A 117 -8.86 -13.01 9.16
C TYR A 117 -8.18 -14.30 9.60
N SER A 118 -7.06 -14.18 10.31
CA SER A 118 -6.33 -15.31 10.89
C SER A 118 -5.85 -14.99 12.29
N SER A 119 -5.86 -15.98 13.19
CA SER A 119 -5.30 -15.83 14.54
C SER A 119 -3.77 -15.76 14.51
N GLY A 120 -3.20 -15.03 15.47
CA GLY A 120 -1.76 -14.97 15.74
C GLY A 120 -1.25 -16.12 16.61
N GLU A 121 0.04 -16.07 16.94
CA GLU A 121 0.65 -16.99 17.91
C GLU A 121 0.20 -16.68 19.34
N LYS A 122 0.02 -15.40 19.67
CA LYS A 122 -0.50 -14.98 20.97
C LYS A 122 -2.02 -15.04 20.99
N LYS A 123 -2.55 -15.38 22.17
CA LYS A 123 -3.98 -15.30 22.46
C LYS A 123 -4.48 -13.87 22.17
N ASP A 124 -5.62 -13.79 21.49
CA ASP A 124 -6.29 -12.54 21.07
C ASP A 124 -5.62 -11.72 19.94
N GLU A 125 -4.49 -12.17 19.39
CA GLU A 125 -3.95 -11.55 18.18
C GLU A 125 -4.77 -11.95 16.96
N VAL A 126 -5.27 -10.95 16.24
CA VAL A 126 -6.02 -11.13 14.99
C VAL A 126 -5.26 -10.41 13.89
N TYR A 127 -5.05 -11.09 12.78
CA TYR A 127 -4.46 -10.52 11.58
C TYR A 127 -5.51 -10.42 10.48
N LEU A 128 -5.50 -9.30 9.77
CA LEU A 128 -6.18 -9.13 8.49
C LEU A 128 -5.20 -9.51 7.38
N ASN A 129 -5.65 -10.35 6.46
CA ASN A 129 -4.89 -10.76 5.29
C ASN A 129 -5.61 -10.22 4.06
N LEU A 130 -4.93 -9.36 3.30
CA LEU A 130 -5.42 -8.83 2.02
C LEU A 130 -4.75 -9.62 0.89
N VAL A 131 -5.52 -10.35 0.10
CA VAL A 131 -5.06 -11.08 -1.08
C VAL A 131 -5.20 -10.19 -2.30
N LEU A 132 -4.08 -9.83 -2.90
CA LEU A 132 -3.91 -8.80 -3.92
C LEU A 132 -3.35 -9.42 -5.20
N ASP A 133 -3.60 -8.78 -6.35
CA ASP A 133 -2.82 -9.09 -7.56
C ASP A 133 -1.32 -8.99 -7.28
N TYR A 134 -0.54 -9.98 -7.72
CA TYR A 134 0.91 -9.90 -7.68
C TYR A 134 1.44 -9.08 -8.85
N VAL A 135 2.40 -8.19 -8.57
CA VAL A 135 3.10 -7.39 -9.57
C VAL A 135 4.60 -7.45 -9.25
N PRO A 136 5.47 -7.79 -10.20
CA PRO A 136 6.83 -8.28 -9.90
C PRO A 136 7.83 -7.20 -9.51
N GLU A 137 7.66 -5.97 -10.01
CA GLU A 137 8.62 -4.89 -9.80
C GLU A 137 7.99 -3.67 -9.11
N THR A 138 8.86 -2.74 -8.71
CA THR A 138 8.46 -1.40 -8.26
C THR A 138 9.23 -0.33 -9.02
N VAL A 139 8.65 0.87 -9.13
CA VAL A 139 9.36 2.04 -9.66
C VAL A 139 10.69 2.25 -8.92
N TYR A 140 10.71 2.04 -7.59
CA TYR A 140 11.94 2.11 -6.79
C TYR A 140 13.05 1.16 -7.28
N ARG A 141 12.73 -0.13 -7.48
CA ARG A 141 13.71 -1.14 -7.92
C ARG A 141 14.21 -0.86 -9.33
N VAL A 142 13.31 -0.46 -10.23
CA VAL A 142 13.64 -0.07 -11.60
C VAL A 142 14.54 1.17 -11.61
N ALA A 143 14.17 2.26 -10.94
CA ALA A 143 14.97 3.47 -10.86
C ALA A 143 16.37 3.19 -10.28
N ARG A 144 16.45 2.36 -9.23
CA ARG A 144 17.72 1.95 -8.62
C ARG A 144 18.61 1.14 -9.56
N HIS A 145 18.03 0.31 -10.44
CA HIS A 145 18.79 -0.44 -11.45
C HIS A 145 19.49 0.52 -12.41
N TYR A 146 18.76 1.49 -12.98
CA TYR A 146 19.32 2.51 -13.87
C TYR A 146 20.36 3.39 -13.18
N SER A 147 20.06 3.88 -11.97
CA SER A 147 20.96 4.71 -11.17
C SER A 147 22.31 4.01 -10.90
N ARG A 148 22.29 2.71 -10.54
CA ARG A 148 23.51 1.90 -10.35
C ARG A 148 24.31 1.71 -11.63
N ALA A 149 23.64 1.63 -12.76
CA ALA A 149 24.25 1.57 -14.08
C ALA A 149 24.74 2.95 -14.58
N LYS A 150 24.60 4.02 -13.78
CA LYS A 150 24.85 5.42 -14.17
C LYS A 150 24.06 5.82 -15.43
N GLN A 151 22.86 5.29 -15.55
CA GLN A 151 21.91 5.59 -16.62
C GLN A 151 20.67 6.25 -16.04
N THR A 152 19.97 7.00 -16.86
CA THR A 152 18.63 7.53 -16.54
C THR A 152 17.57 6.61 -17.13
N LEU A 153 16.43 6.50 -16.45
CA LEU A 153 15.28 5.79 -17.00
C LEU A 153 14.86 6.44 -18.34
N PRO A 154 14.67 5.68 -19.44
CA PRO A 154 14.25 6.25 -20.71
C PRO A 154 12.96 7.06 -20.57
N MET A 155 12.92 8.23 -21.23
CA MET A 155 11.83 9.21 -21.08
C MET A 155 10.44 8.64 -21.39
N ILE A 156 10.34 7.65 -22.29
CA ILE A 156 9.08 6.96 -22.57
C ILE A 156 8.49 6.28 -21.32
N TYR A 157 9.32 5.63 -20.51
CA TYR A 157 8.88 5.00 -19.27
C TYR A 157 8.52 6.03 -18.20
N VAL A 158 9.27 7.15 -18.11
CA VAL A 158 8.91 8.27 -17.24
C VAL A 158 7.49 8.78 -17.57
N LYS A 159 7.21 9.01 -18.86
CA LYS A 159 5.88 9.43 -19.34
C LYS A 159 4.81 8.39 -19.00
N LEU A 160 5.03 7.12 -19.32
CA LEU A 160 4.08 6.04 -19.07
C LEU A 160 3.75 5.88 -17.58
N TYR A 161 4.77 5.85 -16.73
CA TYR A 161 4.59 5.62 -15.29
C TYR A 161 3.93 6.82 -14.62
N MET A 162 4.38 8.05 -14.92
CA MET A 162 3.79 9.24 -14.32
C MET A 162 2.35 9.46 -14.78
N TYR A 163 2.04 9.22 -16.06
CA TYR A 163 0.67 9.31 -16.56
C TYR A 163 -0.26 8.31 -15.83
N GLN A 164 0.15 7.06 -15.69
CA GLN A 164 -0.62 6.03 -14.99
C GLN A 164 -0.76 6.32 -13.49
N LEU A 165 0.27 6.87 -12.84
CA LEU A 165 0.20 7.37 -11.47
C LEU A 165 -0.86 8.47 -11.36
N PHE A 166 -0.81 9.50 -12.18
CA PHE A 166 -1.80 10.59 -12.14
C PHE A 166 -3.22 10.11 -12.44
N ARG A 167 -3.41 9.11 -13.32
CA ARG A 167 -4.72 8.46 -13.51
C ARG A 167 -5.22 7.77 -12.25
N SER A 168 -4.35 7.03 -11.56
CA SER A 168 -4.71 6.38 -10.29
C SER A 168 -5.07 7.40 -9.20
N LEU A 169 -4.33 8.54 -9.15
CA LEU A 169 -4.60 9.64 -8.21
C LEU A 169 -5.92 10.32 -8.51
N ALA A 170 -6.16 10.67 -9.79
CA ALA A 170 -7.41 11.27 -10.21
C ALA A 170 -8.62 10.40 -9.83
N TYR A 171 -8.51 9.08 -10.00
CA TYR A 171 -9.54 8.13 -9.61
C TYR A 171 -9.78 8.13 -8.09
N ILE A 172 -8.76 7.99 -7.24
CA ILE A 172 -8.99 7.97 -5.79
C ILE A 172 -9.45 9.32 -5.25
N HIS A 173 -8.95 10.42 -5.84
CA HIS A 173 -9.33 11.78 -5.46
C HIS A 173 -10.80 12.08 -5.81
N SER A 174 -11.37 11.46 -6.85
CA SER A 174 -12.81 11.60 -7.14
C SER A 174 -13.73 11.00 -6.07
N PHE A 175 -13.21 10.12 -5.21
CA PHE A 175 -13.91 9.62 -4.01
C PHE A 175 -13.54 10.39 -2.73
N GLY A 176 -12.77 11.48 -2.85
CA GLY A 176 -12.22 12.22 -1.71
C GLY A 176 -11.15 11.47 -0.93
N ILE A 177 -10.61 10.36 -1.48
CA ILE A 177 -9.58 9.54 -0.84
C ILE A 177 -8.21 10.11 -1.17
N CYS A 178 -7.45 10.49 -0.15
CA CYS A 178 -6.03 10.85 -0.29
C CYS A 178 -5.17 9.65 0.13
N HIS A 179 -4.12 9.34 -0.65
CA HIS A 179 -3.23 8.19 -0.41
C HIS A 179 -2.29 8.44 0.77
N ARG A 180 -1.70 9.64 0.87
CA ARG A 180 -0.85 10.11 1.98
C ARG A 180 0.46 9.32 2.18
N ASP A 181 0.91 8.58 1.17
CA ASP A 181 2.22 7.90 1.16
C ASP A 181 2.66 7.51 -0.25
N ILE A 182 2.49 8.43 -1.22
CA ILE A 182 2.99 8.24 -2.58
C ILE A 182 4.52 8.30 -2.55
N LYS A 183 5.16 7.26 -3.08
CA LYS A 183 6.61 7.08 -3.18
C LYS A 183 6.94 5.94 -4.14
N PRO A 184 8.16 5.85 -4.71
CA PRO A 184 8.51 4.84 -5.70
C PRO A 184 8.31 3.39 -5.25
N GLN A 185 8.38 3.11 -3.94
CA GLN A 185 8.16 1.76 -3.39
C GLN A 185 6.69 1.32 -3.43
N ASN A 186 5.75 2.27 -3.45
CA ASN A 186 4.30 2.01 -3.48
C ASN A 186 3.73 2.04 -4.91
N LEU A 187 4.61 2.08 -5.92
CA LEU A 187 4.26 2.07 -7.33
C LEU A 187 4.75 0.76 -7.93
N LEU A 188 3.84 -0.21 -8.05
CA LEU A 188 4.14 -1.52 -8.61
C LEU A 188 4.23 -1.42 -10.15
N LEU A 189 5.12 -2.20 -10.75
CA LEU A 189 5.36 -2.25 -12.19
C LEU A 189 5.37 -3.68 -12.70
N ASP A 190 4.66 -3.88 -13.80
CA ASP A 190 4.90 -5.00 -14.70
C ASP A 190 5.85 -4.52 -15.81
N PRO A 191 7.11 -5.01 -15.86
CA PRO A 191 8.10 -4.54 -16.81
C PRO A 191 7.81 -4.94 -18.26
N ASP A 192 7.07 -6.03 -18.49
CA ASP A 192 6.80 -6.54 -19.84
C ASP A 192 5.69 -5.71 -20.50
N THR A 193 4.70 -5.28 -19.72
CA THR A 193 3.55 -4.50 -20.20
C THR A 193 3.68 -2.99 -19.93
N ALA A 194 4.68 -2.58 -19.15
CA ALA A 194 4.85 -1.22 -18.62
C ALA A 194 3.63 -0.70 -17.82
N VAL A 195 2.79 -1.61 -17.31
CA VAL A 195 1.62 -1.25 -16.50
C VAL A 195 2.06 -0.89 -15.08
N LEU A 196 1.63 0.29 -14.62
CA LEU A 196 1.81 0.74 -13.24
C LEU A 196 0.54 0.51 -12.43
N LYS A 197 0.69 -0.01 -11.21
CA LYS A 197 -0.39 -0.15 -10.22
C LYS A 197 0.01 0.47 -8.88
N LEU A 198 -0.78 1.43 -8.42
CA LEU A 198 -0.65 2.01 -7.08
C LEU A 198 -1.04 0.98 -6.01
N CYS A 199 -0.26 0.87 -4.93
CA CYS A 199 -0.48 -0.04 -3.82
C CYS A 199 -0.28 0.63 -2.45
N ASP A 200 -0.54 -0.13 -1.38
CA ASP A 200 -0.37 0.28 0.03
C ASP A 200 -1.26 1.45 0.48
N PHE A 201 -2.56 1.16 0.62
CA PHE A 201 -3.56 2.09 1.14
C PHE A 201 -3.59 2.15 2.67
N GLY A 202 -2.55 1.65 3.36
CA GLY A 202 -2.47 1.63 4.82
C GLY A 202 -2.47 3.03 5.45
N SER A 203 -1.96 4.03 4.72
CA SER A 203 -1.99 5.44 5.14
C SER A 203 -3.19 6.21 4.57
N ALA A 204 -3.99 5.64 3.67
CA ALA A 204 -5.02 6.37 2.98
C ALA A 204 -6.17 6.80 3.90
N LYS A 205 -6.82 7.91 3.57
CA LYS A 205 -8.00 8.43 4.29
C LYS A 205 -8.90 9.23 3.35
N GLN A 206 -10.21 9.09 3.50
CA GLN A 206 -11.15 10.04 2.91
C GLN A 206 -11.08 11.37 3.67
N LEU A 207 -10.66 12.43 2.99
CA LEU A 207 -10.54 13.76 3.59
C LEU A 207 -11.89 14.47 3.54
N VAL A 208 -12.31 15.00 4.69
CA VAL A 208 -13.55 15.74 4.85
C VAL A 208 -13.19 17.17 5.25
N ARG A 209 -13.70 18.16 4.51
CA ARG A 209 -13.42 19.57 4.78
C ARG A 209 -13.93 19.93 6.17
N GLY A 210 -13.08 20.58 6.96
CA GLY A 210 -13.38 20.96 8.34
C GLY A 210 -13.02 19.89 9.39
N GLU A 211 -12.69 18.67 8.98
CA GLU A 211 -12.17 17.65 9.90
C GLU A 211 -10.63 17.65 9.93
N PRO A 212 -10.00 17.73 11.12
CA PRO A 212 -8.55 17.72 11.23
C PRO A 212 -7.95 16.34 10.88
N ASN A 213 -6.72 16.38 10.37
CA ASN A 213 -5.95 15.21 9.97
C ASN A 213 -4.56 15.23 10.60
N VAL A 214 -3.97 14.05 10.83
CA VAL A 214 -2.60 13.94 11.32
C VAL A 214 -1.63 14.46 10.26
N SER A 215 -0.77 15.40 10.65
CA SER A 215 0.24 16.03 9.78
C SER A 215 1.50 15.19 9.60
N TYR A 216 1.89 14.41 10.62
CA TYR A 216 3.04 13.50 10.55
C TYR A 216 2.71 12.21 9.76
N ILE A 217 2.47 12.39 8.46
CA ILE A 217 2.19 11.36 7.46
C ILE A 217 3.15 11.51 6.27
N CYS A 218 3.03 10.67 5.24
CA CYS A 218 3.97 10.56 4.12
C CYS A 218 5.39 10.13 4.51
N SER A 219 6.06 9.47 3.58
CA SER A 219 7.50 9.23 3.63
C SER A 219 8.27 10.53 3.41
N ARG A 220 9.33 10.75 4.19
CA ARG A 220 9.98 12.06 4.37
C ARG A 220 10.31 12.81 3.06
N TYR A 221 11.01 12.16 2.13
CA TYR A 221 11.46 12.78 0.87
C TYR A 221 10.32 13.19 -0.07
N TYR A 222 9.12 12.66 0.15
CA TYR A 222 7.94 12.91 -0.67
C TYR A 222 6.89 13.74 0.08
N ARG A 223 7.22 14.25 1.27
CA ARG A 223 6.29 14.96 2.13
C ARG A 223 6.11 16.40 1.66
N ALA A 224 4.84 16.81 1.49
CA ALA A 224 4.48 18.16 1.11
C ALA A 224 4.85 19.18 2.21
N PRO A 225 5.24 20.41 1.85
CA PRO A 225 5.72 21.42 2.80
C PRO A 225 4.69 21.76 3.88
N GLU A 226 3.40 21.83 3.54
CA GLU A 226 2.31 22.08 4.50
C GLU A 226 2.26 21.02 5.61
N LEU A 227 2.59 19.76 5.31
CA LEU A 227 2.68 18.70 6.32
C LEU A 227 3.92 18.88 7.22
N ILE A 228 5.02 19.41 6.68
CA ILE A 228 6.23 19.74 7.45
C ILE A 228 5.93 20.89 8.42
N PHE A 229 5.14 21.88 7.98
CA PHE A 229 4.63 22.96 8.82
C PHE A 229 3.52 22.52 9.79
N GLY A 230 3.11 21.25 9.77
CA GLY A 230 2.17 20.70 10.73
C GLY A 230 0.69 20.96 10.41
N ALA A 231 0.35 21.36 9.17
CA ALA A 231 -1.03 21.58 8.76
C ALA A 231 -1.89 20.32 8.98
N THR A 232 -3.12 20.52 9.47
CA THR A 232 -4.09 19.44 9.75
C THR A 232 -5.30 19.50 8.82
N ASP A 233 -5.42 20.57 8.05
CA ASP A 233 -6.48 20.89 7.08
C ASP A 233 -6.02 20.71 5.62
N TYR A 234 -4.93 19.97 5.41
CA TYR A 234 -4.41 19.66 4.08
C TYR A 234 -5.43 18.92 3.21
N THR A 235 -5.23 19.01 1.89
CA THR A 235 -6.10 18.37 0.89
C THR A 235 -5.37 17.25 0.17
N SER A 236 -6.04 16.61 -0.79
CA SER A 236 -5.44 15.59 -1.66
C SER A 236 -4.27 16.11 -2.51
N SER A 237 -4.03 17.44 -2.57
CA SER A 237 -2.88 18.06 -3.23
C SER A 237 -1.53 17.56 -2.70
N ILE A 238 -1.46 17.05 -1.47
CA ILE A 238 -0.23 16.47 -0.92
C ILE A 238 0.25 15.27 -1.75
N ASP A 239 -0.67 14.49 -2.34
CA ASP A 239 -0.30 13.37 -3.22
C ASP A 239 0.28 13.87 -4.55
N VAL A 240 -0.18 15.03 -5.02
CA VAL A 240 0.34 15.68 -6.25
C VAL A 240 1.76 16.18 -6.01
N TRP A 241 2.04 16.78 -4.84
CA TRP A 241 3.40 17.11 -4.43
C TRP A 241 4.30 15.87 -4.43
N SER A 242 3.87 14.80 -3.76
CA SER A 242 4.61 13.55 -3.71
C SER A 242 4.86 12.95 -5.11
N ALA A 243 3.88 13.03 -6.02
CA ALA A 243 4.04 12.61 -7.41
C ALA A 243 5.05 13.48 -8.16
N GLY A 244 5.10 14.79 -7.90
CA GLY A 244 6.14 15.70 -8.40
C GLY A 244 7.53 15.28 -7.94
N CYS A 245 7.69 14.93 -6.66
CA CYS A 245 8.95 14.39 -6.13
C CYS A 245 9.35 13.07 -6.83
N VAL A 246 8.40 12.17 -7.11
CA VAL A 246 8.66 10.93 -7.88
C VAL A 246 9.12 11.25 -9.30
N LEU A 247 8.45 12.17 -10.00
CA LEU A 247 8.85 12.60 -11.35
C LEU A 247 10.28 13.14 -11.34
N ALA A 248 10.59 14.07 -10.43
CA ALA A 248 11.92 14.64 -10.31
C ALA A 248 12.98 13.57 -10.01
N GLU A 249 12.69 12.63 -9.11
CA GLU A 249 13.60 11.52 -8.80
C GLU A 249 13.88 10.62 -10.02
N LEU A 250 12.87 10.33 -10.84
CA LEU A 250 13.05 9.55 -12.06
C LEU A 250 13.91 10.26 -13.11
N LEU A 251 13.85 11.60 -13.15
CA LEU A 251 14.66 12.42 -14.06
C LEU A 251 16.10 12.58 -13.56
N LEU A 252 16.30 12.74 -12.24
CA LEU A 252 17.60 12.97 -11.62
C LEU A 252 18.36 11.68 -11.32
N GLY A 253 17.68 10.54 -11.22
CA GLY A 253 18.25 9.26 -10.77
C GLY A 253 18.50 9.18 -9.26
N GLN A 254 18.06 10.19 -8.50
CA GLN A 254 18.14 10.29 -7.04
C GLN A 254 17.03 11.20 -6.48
N PRO A 255 16.62 11.07 -5.21
CA PRO A 255 15.60 11.92 -4.61
C PRO A 255 15.96 13.41 -4.69
N ILE A 256 15.01 14.25 -5.11
CA ILE A 256 15.22 15.70 -5.25
C ILE A 256 15.38 16.42 -3.89
N PHE A 257 14.71 15.94 -2.84
CA PHE A 257 14.73 16.56 -1.50
C PHE A 257 15.14 15.55 -0.41
N PRO A 258 16.44 15.21 -0.29
CA PRO A 258 16.91 14.20 0.65
C PRO A 258 17.22 14.77 2.05
N GLY A 259 16.19 15.13 2.84
CA GLY A 259 16.38 15.65 4.21
C GLY A 259 16.54 14.57 5.30
N ASP A 260 17.43 14.79 6.28
CA ASP A 260 17.62 13.85 7.41
C ASP A 260 16.59 14.06 8.54
N SER A 261 16.12 15.29 8.73
CA SER A 261 15.06 15.68 9.66
C SER A 261 13.90 16.39 8.95
N GLY A 262 12.84 16.75 9.69
CA GLY A 262 11.76 17.58 9.14
C GLY A 262 12.25 18.99 8.76
N VAL A 263 13.20 19.53 9.52
CA VAL A 263 13.82 20.84 9.25
C VAL A 263 14.73 20.74 8.01
N ASP A 264 15.57 19.72 7.93
CA ASP A 264 16.46 19.53 6.76
C ASP A 264 15.65 19.30 5.49
N GLN A 265 14.52 18.58 5.58
CA GLN A 265 13.62 18.41 4.45
C GLN A 265 13.12 19.75 3.91
N LEU A 266 12.80 20.70 4.78
CA LEU A 266 12.39 22.04 4.38
C LEU A 266 13.56 22.84 3.78
N VAL A 267 14.77 22.69 4.34
CA VAL A 267 15.99 23.31 3.80
C VAL A 267 16.26 22.82 2.37
N GLU A 268 16.14 21.53 2.09
CA GLU A 268 16.29 20.99 0.72
C GLU A 268 15.24 21.55 -0.25
N ILE A 269 14.00 21.75 0.21
CA ILE A 269 12.93 22.34 -0.61
C ILE A 269 13.21 23.81 -0.95
N ILE A 270 13.74 24.60 -0.01
CA ILE A 270 14.00 26.04 -0.20
C ILE A 270 15.19 26.32 -1.12
N LYS A 271 16.10 25.36 -1.30
CA LYS A 271 17.31 25.52 -2.12
C LYS A 271 17.04 25.64 -3.62
N VAL A 272 15.85 25.25 -4.09
CA VAL A 272 15.42 25.27 -5.50
C VAL A 272 14.38 26.36 -5.76
#